data_AF-A0A2A5M9K4-F1
#
_entry.id   AF-A0A2A5M9K4-F1
#
_cell.length_a   1.000
_cell.length_b   1.000
_cell.length_c   1.000
_cell.angle_alpha   90.00
_cell.angle_beta   90.00
_cell.angle_gamma   90.00
#
_symmetry.space_group_name_H-M   'P 1'
#
loop_
_entity.id
_entity.type
_entity.pdbx_description
1 polymer ?
#
loop_
_entity_poly.entity_id
_entity_poly.type
_entity_poly.pdbx_seq_one_letter_code
_entity_poly.pdbx_strand_id
1 'polypeptide(L)'
;MRIILALFIYIYAFGTDVCKMIDFKEFEYLNKYLSNFDDNTENNKLLDKAFLECKIQNNKKVTKINKSACLYIYKNFVSNQRWDTLKSLPDVILALIFTQTILMDEDNKNDKEVAVVMSSKLSELIRELLDFGLKRAKNKDAIDNLKLLEFLAETNNLTFKKIKLCPLYNDGKLQSDKIDMPCACKKNTALLIKPDTIKRAFLNLKLLCDKYKDSVSCGVVGGLYENGKGVRINFKQAKKYYGLACDGGYQLGCDGYKRLMGY
;
A
#
# COMPACT_ATOMS: atom_id res chain seq x y z
N MET A 1 -10.58 4.74 -34.31
CA MET A 1 -10.30 6.16 -33.96
C MET A 1 -10.78 6.56 -32.56
N ARG A 2 -12.01 6.23 -32.13
CA ARG A 2 -12.55 6.58 -30.79
C ARG A 2 -11.81 5.97 -29.59
N ILE A 3 -11.29 4.74 -29.70
CA ILE A 3 -10.54 4.07 -28.62
C ILE A 3 -9.16 4.70 -28.37
N ILE A 4 -8.47 5.11 -29.42
CA ILE A 4 -7.18 5.81 -29.32
C ILE A 4 -7.39 7.20 -28.70
N LEU A 5 -8.47 7.89 -29.06
CA LEU A 5 -8.82 9.18 -28.47
C LEU A 5 -9.17 9.07 -26.98
N ALA A 6 -9.88 8.01 -26.57
CA ALA A 6 -10.18 7.75 -25.16
C ALA A 6 -8.94 7.39 -24.33
N LEU A 7 -8.01 6.60 -24.90
CA LEU A 7 -6.70 6.33 -24.28
C LEU A 7 -5.86 7.62 -24.15
N PHE A 8 -5.87 8.48 -25.18
CA PHE A 8 -5.21 9.78 -25.13
C PHE A 8 -5.82 10.70 -24.07
N ILE A 9 -7.15 10.77 -23.98
CA ILE A 9 -7.84 11.57 -22.95
C ILE A 9 -7.57 10.99 -21.55
N TYR A 10 -7.53 9.67 -21.39
CA TYR A 10 -7.26 9.04 -20.09
C TYR A 10 -5.82 9.27 -19.61
N ILE A 11 -4.83 9.18 -20.51
CA ILE A 11 -3.41 9.44 -20.22
C ILE A 11 -3.17 10.90 -19.82
N TYR A 12 -3.87 11.85 -20.45
CA TYR A 12 -3.69 13.28 -20.21
C TYR A 12 -4.59 13.87 -19.11
N ALA A 13 -5.83 13.38 -18.94
CA ALA A 13 -6.76 13.88 -17.92
C ALA A 13 -6.45 13.33 -16.52
N PHE A 14 -5.79 12.17 -16.46
CA PHE A 14 -5.44 11.50 -15.22
C PHE A 14 -4.01 11.01 -15.38
N GLY A 15 -3.03 11.82 -14.98
CA GLY A 15 -1.60 11.52 -15.08
C GLY A 15 -1.20 10.05 -14.84
N THR A 16 -0.11 9.61 -15.47
CA THR A 16 0.33 8.20 -15.68
C THR A 16 0.71 7.42 -14.40
N ASP A 17 -0.09 7.51 -13.34
CA ASP A 17 0.12 6.81 -12.09
C ASP A 17 -0.07 5.31 -12.25
N VAL A 18 1.01 4.55 -12.05
CA VAL A 18 1.04 3.08 -12.20
C VAL A 18 0.09 2.36 -11.22
N CYS A 19 -0.42 3.03 -10.19
CA CYS A 19 -1.33 2.45 -9.21
C CYS A 19 -2.82 2.67 -9.49
N LYS A 20 -3.22 3.57 -10.42
CA LYS A 20 -4.64 3.88 -10.65
C LYS A 20 -5.49 2.66 -11.02
N MET A 21 -4.94 1.74 -11.82
CA MET A 21 -5.64 0.51 -12.21
C MET A 21 -5.77 -0.51 -11.07
N ILE A 22 -4.86 -0.48 -10.09
CA ILE A 22 -4.86 -1.46 -9.00
C ILE A 22 -6.00 -1.20 -8.03
N ASP A 23 -6.37 0.05 -7.77
CA ASP A 23 -7.52 0.36 -6.89
C ASP A 23 -8.84 -0.15 -7.49
N PHE A 24 -9.00 -0.16 -8.82
CA PHE A 24 -10.15 -0.80 -9.48
C PHE A 24 -10.14 -2.33 -9.33
N LYS A 25 -8.96 -2.97 -9.52
CA LYS A 25 -8.83 -4.42 -9.34
C LYS A 25 -9.04 -4.86 -7.89
N GLU A 26 -8.73 -4.00 -6.92
CA GLU A 26 -9.07 -4.22 -5.52
C GLU A 26 -10.58 -4.34 -5.32
N PHE A 27 -11.38 -3.49 -5.95
CA PHE A 27 -12.83 -3.58 -5.90
C PHE A 27 -13.35 -4.89 -6.51
N GLU A 28 -12.84 -5.29 -7.68
CA GLU A 28 -13.19 -6.57 -8.32
C GLU A 28 -12.81 -7.77 -7.44
N TYR A 29 -11.60 -7.73 -6.86
CA TYR A 29 -11.12 -8.75 -5.94
C TYR A 29 -12.04 -8.88 -4.72
N LEU A 30 -12.41 -7.77 -4.09
CA LEU A 30 -13.32 -7.80 -2.93
C LEU A 30 -14.70 -8.37 -3.32
N ASN A 31 -15.29 -7.94 -4.43
CA ASN A 31 -16.61 -8.43 -4.84
C ASN A 31 -16.63 -9.93 -5.14
N LYS A 32 -15.55 -10.45 -5.74
CA LYS A 32 -15.37 -11.90 -5.98
C LYS A 32 -15.50 -12.73 -4.70
N TYR A 33 -15.03 -12.22 -3.55
CA TYR A 33 -15.06 -12.96 -2.28
C TYR A 33 -16.27 -12.62 -1.38
N LEU A 34 -16.95 -11.50 -1.63
CA LEU A 34 -18.01 -10.99 -0.76
C LEU A 34 -19.43 -11.26 -1.25
N SER A 35 -19.62 -11.73 -2.49
CA SER A 35 -20.95 -11.93 -3.11
C SER A 35 -21.92 -12.76 -2.27
N ASN A 36 -21.42 -13.71 -1.48
CA ASN A 36 -22.22 -14.64 -0.67
C ASN A 36 -22.16 -14.33 0.83
N PHE A 37 -21.36 -13.34 1.22
CA PHE A 37 -21.25 -12.94 2.62
C PHE A 37 -22.30 -11.87 2.98
N ASP A 38 -22.64 -11.02 2.02
CA ASP A 38 -23.61 -9.93 2.11
C ASP A 38 -25.04 -10.44 1.88
N ASP A 39 -25.53 -11.27 2.80
CA ASP A 39 -26.93 -11.72 2.84
C ASP A 39 -27.77 -10.64 3.56
N ASN A 40 -29.04 -10.41 3.17
CA ASN A 40 -29.99 -9.30 3.50
C ASN A 40 -30.18 -8.94 5.00
N THR A 41 -29.10 -8.85 5.73
CA THR A 41 -28.96 -8.69 7.17
C THR A 41 -28.56 -7.25 7.42
N GLU A 42 -29.08 -6.66 8.49
CA GLU A 42 -28.70 -5.32 8.92
C GLU A 42 -27.16 -5.18 9.03
N ASN A 43 -26.58 -4.14 8.42
CA ASN A 43 -25.12 -3.98 8.26
C ASN A 43 -24.30 -4.18 9.55
N ASN A 44 -24.81 -3.75 10.71
CA ASN A 44 -24.12 -3.91 11.99
C ASN A 44 -24.11 -5.37 12.46
N LYS A 45 -25.18 -6.13 12.22
CA LYS A 45 -25.23 -7.58 12.54
C LYS A 45 -24.28 -8.37 11.65
N LEU A 46 -24.06 -7.91 10.42
CA LEU A 46 -23.16 -8.58 9.48
C LEU A 46 -21.67 -8.36 9.83
N LEU A 47 -21.30 -7.15 10.28
CA LEU A 47 -19.95 -6.89 10.77
C LEU A 47 -19.62 -7.74 12.01
N ASP A 48 -20.60 -7.88 12.90
CA ASP A 48 -20.49 -8.73 14.08
C ASP A 48 -20.22 -10.19 13.74
N LYS A 49 -20.97 -10.72 12.78
CA LYS A 49 -20.76 -12.05 12.20
C LYS A 49 -19.36 -12.17 11.58
N ALA A 50 -18.90 -11.15 10.86
CA ALA A 50 -17.57 -11.16 10.24
C ALA A 50 -16.45 -11.27 11.27
N PHE A 51 -16.51 -10.51 12.37
CA PHE A 51 -15.52 -10.60 13.45
C PHE A 51 -15.46 -11.98 14.11
N LEU A 52 -16.63 -12.62 14.26
CA LEU A 52 -16.70 -13.98 14.80
C LEU A 52 -16.15 -15.01 13.82
N GLU A 53 -16.51 -14.90 12.54
CA GLU A 53 -16.17 -15.91 11.54
C GLU A 53 -14.76 -15.77 10.97
N CYS A 54 -14.18 -14.56 10.95
CA CYS A 54 -12.83 -14.34 10.42
C CYS A 54 -11.81 -15.26 11.12
N LYS A 55 -11.95 -15.47 12.43
CA LYS A 55 -11.17 -16.45 13.20
C LYS A 55 -12.05 -17.63 13.62
N ILE A 56 -11.88 -18.79 12.99
CA ILE A 56 -12.52 -20.01 13.49
C ILE A 56 -11.64 -20.56 14.62
N GLN A 57 -12.17 -20.50 15.84
CA GLN A 57 -11.51 -21.01 17.04
C GLN A 57 -12.14 -22.32 17.48
N ASN A 58 -11.30 -23.30 17.84
CA ASN A 58 -11.71 -24.48 18.59
C ASN A 58 -10.84 -24.58 19.86
N ASN A 59 -11.46 -24.66 21.05
CA ASN A 59 -10.76 -24.69 22.34
C ASN A 59 -9.68 -23.59 22.49
N LYS A 60 -10.02 -22.34 22.12
CA LYS A 60 -9.11 -21.16 22.15
C LYS A 60 -7.89 -21.25 21.22
N LYS A 61 -7.82 -22.24 20.34
CA LYS A 61 -6.82 -22.37 19.28
C LYS A 61 -7.44 -22.00 17.93
N VAL A 62 -6.79 -21.13 17.16
CA VAL A 62 -7.22 -20.82 15.79
C VAL A 62 -6.98 -22.05 14.93
N THR A 63 -8.04 -22.58 14.29
CA THR A 63 -7.97 -23.79 13.47
C THR A 63 -8.16 -23.53 11.98
N LYS A 64 -8.88 -22.46 11.62
CA LYS A 64 -9.12 -22.06 10.22
C LYS A 64 -9.43 -20.56 10.15
N ILE A 65 -9.06 -19.92 9.04
CA ILE A 65 -9.37 -18.49 8.78
C ILE A 65 -10.44 -18.42 7.68
N ASN A 66 -11.52 -17.67 7.90
CA ASN A 66 -12.55 -17.45 6.88
C ASN A 66 -12.20 -16.20 6.04
N LYS A 67 -11.72 -16.42 4.81
CA LYS A 67 -11.27 -15.36 3.89
C LYS A 67 -12.35 -14.30 3.63
N SER A 68 -13.58 -14.71 3.32
CA SER A 68 -14.66 -13.76 3.01
C SER A 68 -15.00 -12.87 4.21
N ALA A 69 -15.08 -13.43 5.41
CA ALA A 69 -15.32 -12.67 6.63
C ALA A 69 -14.19 -11.65 6.91
N CYS A 70 -12.93 -12.07 6.80
CA CYS A 70 -11.79 -11.16 7.01
C CYS A 70 -11.71 -10.06 5.94
N LEU A 71 -12.05 -10.36 4.68
CA LEU A 71 -12.13 -9.38 3.59
C LEU A 71 -13.32 -8.42 3.77
N TYR A 72 -14.41 -8.84 4.40
CA TYR A 72 -15.53 -7.95 4.73
C TYR A 72 -15.12 -6.91 5.78
N ILE A 73 -14.33 -7.32 6.77
CA ILE A 73 -13.75 -6.42 7.77
C ILE A 73 -12.80 -5.42 7.09
N TYR A 74 -11.93 -5.89 6.18
CA TYR A 74 -11.08 -5.01 5.38
C TYR A 74 -11.90 -3.97 4.60
N LYS A 75 -12.95 -4.40 3.89
CA LYS A 75 -13.80 -3.49 3.11
C LYS A 75 -14.40 -2.40 3.99
N ASN A 76 -14.88 -2.74 5.20
CA ASN A 76 -15.50 -1.77 6.09
C ASN A 76 -14.51 -0.77 6.70
N PHE A 77 -13.38 -1.23 7.23
CA PHE A 77 -12.45 -0.35 7.97
C PHE A 77 -11.39 0.29 7.09
N VAL A 78 -10.86 -0.42 6.09
CA VAL A 78 -9.75 0.08 5.26
C VAL A 78 -10.28 0.79 4.02
N SER A 79 -11.20 0.15 3.29
CA SER A 79 -11.71 0.69 2.03
C SER A 79 -12.76 1.80 2.26
N ASN A 80 -13.75 1.54 3.12
CA ASN A 80 -14.87 2.45 3.37
C ASN A 80 -14.65 3.41 4.54
N GLN A 81 -13.60 3.24 5.34
CA GLN A 81 -13.27 4.07 6.51
C GLN A 81 -14.43 4.20 7.53
N ARG A 82 -15.22 3.14 7.73
CA ARG A 82 -16.35 3.12 8.67
C ARG A 82 -15.91 2.86 10.11
N TRP A 83 -15.34 3.89 10.75
CA TRP A 83 -14.82 3.81 12.13
C TRP A 83 -15.90 3.91 13.21
N ASP A 84 -17.10 4.37 12.85
CA ASP A 84 -18.26 4.54 13.73
C ASP A 84 -18.79 3.21 14.30
N THR A 85 -18.47 2.09 13.66
CA THR A 85 -18.92 0.73 14.04
C THR A 85 -17.84 -0.08 14.78
N LEU A 86 -16.79 0.58 15.26
CA LEU A 86 -15.64 -0.07 15.91
C LEU A 86 -16.07 -0.77 17.22
N LYS A 87 -15.94 -2.10 17.28
CA LYS A 87 -16.24 -2.89 18.50
C LYS A 87 -15.25 -2.65 19.62
N SER A 88 -13.97 -2.92 19.35
CA SER A 88 -12.85 -2.71 20.26
C SER A 88 -11.57 -2.61 19.44
N LEU A 89 -10.63 -1.76 19.86
CA LEU A 89 -9.35 -1.58 19.15
C LEU A 89 -8.57 -2.92 19.00
N PRO A 90 -8.44 -3.77 20.03
CA PRO A 90 -7.75 -5.06 19.91
C PRO A 90 -8.41 -6.01 18.91
N ASP A 91 -9.75 -6.09 18.88
CA ASP A 91 -10.45 -6.99 17.96
C ASP A 91 -10.27 -6.56 16.50
N VAL A 92 -10.30 -5.25 16.24
CA VAL A 92 -10.03 -4.71 14.90
C VAL A 92 -8.60 -5.02 14.47
N ILE A 93 -7.60 -4.72 15.32
CA ILE A 93 -6.20 -5.02 15.01
C ILE A 93 -6.00 -6.50 14.72
N LEU A 94 -6.54 -7.39 15.56
CA LEU A 94 -6.40 -8.83 15.39
C LEU A 94 -7.05 -9.33 14.09
N ALA A 95 -8.24 -8.83 13.74
CA ALA A 95 -8.88 -9.19 12.49
C ALA A 95 -8.08 -8.72 11.26
N LEU A 96 -7.54 -7.49 11.30
CA LEU A 96 -6.69 -6.96 10.22
C LEU A 96 -5.40 -7.78 10.06
N ILE A 97 -4.79 -8.25 11.16
CA ILE A 97 -3.64 -9.17 11.12
C ILE A 97 -4.03 -10.47 10.41
N PHE A 98 -5.19 -11.07 10.71
CA PHE A 98 -5.64 -12.27 10.01
C PHE A 98 -5.91 -12.02 8.52
N THR A 99 -6.55 -10.90 8.16
CA THR A 99 -6.73 -10.52 6.75
C THR A 99 -5.38 -10.42 6.05
N GLN A 100 -4.38 -9.82 6.70
CA GLN A 100 -3.06 -9.69 6.13
C GLN A 100 -2.40 -11.06 5.89
N THR A 101 -2.49 -11.98 6.84
CA THR A 101 -1.98 -13.34 6.68
C THR A 101 -2.59 -14.02 5.46
N ILE A 102 -3.91 -13.87 5.24
CA ILE A 102 -4.58 -14.43 4.06
C ILE A 102 -4.05 -13.81 2.76
N LEU A 103 -3.90 -12.49 2.71
CA LEU A 103 -3.43 -11.80 1.50
C LEU A 103 -1.98 -12.14 1.17
N MET A 104 -1.16 -12.45 2.18
CA MET A 104 0.21 -12.89 1.98
C MET A 104 0.34 -14.32 1.42
N ASP A 105 -0.70 -15.13 1.59
CA ASP A 105 -0.79 -16.51 1.09
C ASP A 105 -1.45 -16.60 -0.30
N GLU A 106 -1.61 -15.46 -1.00
CA GLU A 106 -2.27 -15.43 -2.31
C GLU A 106 -1.37 -15.98 -3.44
N ASP A 107 -1.68 -17.20 -3.87
CA ASP A 107 -0.97 -17.89 -4.96
C ASP A 107 -1.49 -17.51 -6.36
N ASN A 108 -2.70 -16.94 -6.47
CA ASN A 108 -3.25 -16.55 -7.77
C ASN A 108 -2.42 -15.40 -8.38
N LYS A 109 -1.71 -15.70 -9.47
CA LYS A 109 -0.84 -14.74 -10.19
C LYS A 109 -1.57 -13.46 -10.61
N ASN A 110 -2.86 -13.53 -10.94
CA ASN A 110 -3.64 -12.37 -11.38
C ASN A 110 -4.00 -11.42 -10.23
N ASP A 111 -4.19 -11.98 -9.03
CA ASP A 111 -4.63 -11.25 -7.83
C ASP A 111 -3.43 -10.85 -6.94
N LYS A 112 -2.25 -11.41 -7.20
CA LYS A 112 -1.06 -11.26 -6.36
C LYS A 112 -0.62 -9.81 -6.14
N GLU A 113 -0.62 -8.98 -7.19
CA GLU A 113 -0.25 -7.56 -7.03
C GLU A 113 -1.30 -6.79 -6.21
N VAL A 114 -2.58 -7.11 -6.39
CA VAL A 114 -3.69 -6.52 -5.60
C VAL A 114 -3.55 -6.92 -4.14
N ALA A 115 -3.32 -8.20 -3.86
CA ALA A 115 -3.17 -8.72 -2.50
C ALA A 115 -1.98 -8.09 -1.77
N VAL A 116 -0.86 -7.88 -2.48
CA VAL A 116 0.30 -7.17 -1.93
C VAL A 116 -0.02 -5.71 -1.62
N VAL A 117 -0.72 -5.00 -2.52
CA VAL A 117 -1.12 -3.61 -2.26
C VAL A 117 -2.09 -3.51 -1.08
N MET A 118 -3.10 -4.39 -1.00
CA MET A 118 -4.02 -4.45 0.15
C MET A 118 -3.27 -4.76 1.45
N SER A 119 -2.33 -5.70 1.42
CA SER A 119 -1.47 -6.05 2.57
C SER A 119 -0.63 -4.86 3.04
N SER A 120 -0.12 -4.04 2.09
CA SER A 120 0.59 -2.81 2.45
C SER A 120 -0.32 -1.78 3.13
N LYS A 121 -1.54 -1.56 2.62
CA LYS A 121 -2.56 -0.68 3.23
C LYS A 121 -2.92 -1.15 4.65
N LEU A 122 -3.13 -2.46 4.83
CA LEU A 122 -3.39 -3.06 6.14
C LEU A 122 -2.25 -2.82 7.12
N SER A 123 -1.01 -3.00 6.68
CA SER A 123 0.16 -2.85 7.55
C SER A 123 0.28 -1.42 8.08
N GLU A 124 0.02 -0.43 7.24
CA GLU A 124 0.03 0.97 7.62
C GLU A 124 -1.06 1.26 8.66
N LEU A 125 -2.28 0.82 8.39
CA LEU A 125 -3.40 1.02 9.30
C LEU A 125 -3.19 0.32 10.66
N ILE A 126 -2.69 -0.92 10.67
CA ILE A 126 -2.42 -1.65 11.92
C ILE A 126 -1.42 -0.87 12.79
N ARG A 127 -0.39 -0.27 12.18
CA ARG A 127 0.60 0.54 12.91
C ARG A 127 -0.02 1.80 13.49
N GLU A 128 -0.84 2.52 12.72
CA GLU A 128 -1.53 3.72 13.21
C GLU A 128 -2.44 3.39 14.40
N LEU A 129 -3.19 2.29 14.31
CA LEU A 129 -4.07 1.83 15.39
C LEU A 129 -3.30 1.40 16.65
N LEU A 130 -2.18 0.69 16.49
CA LEU A 130 -1.30 0.30 17.60
C LEU A 130 -0.68 1.52 18.30
N ASP A 131 -0.11 2.44 17.54
CA ASP A 131 0.50 3.67 18.08
C ASP A 131 -0.54 4.53 18.80
N PHE A 132 -1.73 4.68 18.21
CA PHE A 132 -2.86 5.35 18.83
C PHE A 132 -3.26 4.68 20.16
N GLY A 133 -3.37 3.35 20.18
CA GLY A 133 -3.70 2.59 21.37
C GLY A 133 -2.66 2.76 22.48
N LEU A 134 -1.37 2.60 22.13
CA LEU A 134 -0.25 2.70 23.07
C LEU A 134 -0.15 4.10 23.68
N LYS A 135 -0.40 5.16 22.90
CA LYS A 135 -0.42 6.54 23.40
C LYS A 135 -1.54 6.84 24.39
N ARG A 136 -2.66 6.10 24.35
CA ARG A 136 -3.84 6.32 25.21
C ARG A 136 -3.96 5.34 26.37
N ALA A 137 -3.33 4.18 26.28
CA ALA A 137 -3.40 3.16 27.31
C ALA A 137 -2.76 3.64 28.62
N LYS A 138 -3.51 3.57 29.73
CA LYS A 138 -3.04 3.94 31.08
C LYS A 138 -2.84 2.75 32.00
N ASN A 139 -3.49 1.62 31.72
CA ASN A 139 -3.36 0.39 32.49
C ASN A 139 -2.27 -0.51 31.87
N LYS A 140 -1.42 -1.08 32.73
CA LYS A 140 -0.36 -2.02 32.36
C LYS A 140 -0.86 -3.19 31.51
N ASP A 141 -1.99 -3.81 31.85
CA ASP A 141 -2.52 -4.97 31.11
C ASP A 141 -2.89 -4.61 29.66
N ALA A 142 -3.44 -3.40 29.46
CA ALA A 142 -3.77 -2.91 28.12
C ALA A 142 -2.50 -2.64 27.30
N ILE A 143 -1.48 -2.06 27.94
CA ILE A 143 -0.17 -1.82 27.30
C ILE A 143 0.48 -3.16 26.93
N ASP A 144 0.49 -4.13 27.84
CA ASP A 144 1.11 -5.44 27.61
C ASP A 144 0.38 -6.21 26.49
N ASN A 145 -0.95 -6.13 26.42
CA ASN A 145 -1.73 -6.69 25.32
C ASN A 145 -1.45 -6.00 23.97
N LEU A 146 -1.33 -4.66 23.95
CA LEU A 146 -1.01 -3.93 22.72
C LEU A 146 0.41 -4.24 22.23
N LYS A 147 1.38 -4.35 23.15
CA LYS A 147 2.75 -4.78 22.82
C LYS A 147 2.79 -6.21 22.29
N LEU A 148 1.97 -7.10 22.83
CA LEU A 148 1.84 -8.46 22.28
C LEU A 148 1.29 -8.42 20.85
N LEU A 149 0.28 -7.59 20.57
CA LEU A 149 -0.25 -7.42 19.21
C LEU A 149 0.79 -6.81 18.26
N GLU A 150 1.57 -5.84 18.72
CA GLU A 150 2.70 -5.27 17.98
C GLU A 150 3.76 -6.33 17.67
N PHE A 151 4.14 -7.15 18.65
CA PHE A 151 5.06 -8.26 18.44
C PHE A 151 4.50 -9.32 17.48
N LEU A 152 3.23 -9.69 17.60
CA LEU A 152 2.56 -10.61 16.67
C LEU A 152 2.52 -10.04 15.27
N ALA A 153 2.34 -8.73 15.15
CA ALA A 153 2.43 -8.06 13.87
C ALA A 153 3.84 -8.23 13.30
N GLU A 154 4.87 -7.81 14.02
CA GLU A 154 6.27 -7.91 13.58
C GLU A 154 6.68 -9.35 13.20
N THR A 155 6.31 -10.34 14.02
CA THR A 155 6.68 -11.76 13.83
C THR A 155 5.92 -12.45 12.71
N ASN A 156 4.69 -12.04 12.39
CA ASN A 156 3.96 -12.50 11.19
C ASN A 156 4.51 -11.90 9.89
N ASN A 157 5.75 -11.40 9.87
CA ASN A 157 6.34 -10.63 8.77
C ASN A 157 5.63 -9.28 8.48
N LEU A 158 4.86 -8.66 9.41
CA LEU A 158 4.53 -7.24 9.21
C LEU A 158 5.78 -6.36 9.23
N THR A 159 6.90 -6.86 9.79
CA THR A 159 8.22 -6.36 9.47
C THR A 159 8.79 -7.08 8.26
N PHE A 160 8.44 -6.59 7.06
CA PHE A 160 9.39 -6.24 6.00
C PHE A 160 10.32 -7.34 5.41
N LYS A 161 10.32 -8.57 5.93
CA LYS A 161 11.40 -9.53 5.70
C LYS A 161 11.46 -10.09 4.28
N LYS A 162 10.48 -9.75 3.43
CA LYS A 162 10.54 -9.90 1.97
C LYS A 162 9.89 -8.72 1.24
N ILE A 163 10.26 -7.47 1.55
CA ILE A 163 10.15 -6.39 0.54
C ILE A 163 11.18 -6.66 -0.58
N LYS A 164 10.93 -7.73 -1.33
CA LYS A 164 11.51 -8.06 -2.65
C LYS A 164 10.44 -7.84 -3.73
N LEU A 165 9.60 -6.82 -3.56
CA LEU A 165 8.57 -6.46 -4.55
C LEU A 165 9.07 -5.45 -5.59
N CYS A 166 10.16 -4.76 -5.28
CA CYS A 166 11.01 -4.10 -6.27
C CYS A 166 12.30 -4.91 -6.41
N PRO A 167 12.44 -5.80 -7.41
CA PRO A 167 13.67 -6.55 -7.60
C PRO A 167 14.71 -5.66 -8.31
N LEU A 168 15.10 -4.53 -7.70
CA LEU A 168 15.98 -3.60 -8.39
C LEU A 168 17.34 -3.60 -7.75
N TYR A 169 17.53 -3.24 -6.48
CA TYR A 169 18.90 -3.20 -5.94
C TYR A 169 19.05 -3.94 -4.63
N ASN A 170 19.89 -4.99 -4.66
CA ASN A 170 20.42 -5.64 -3.47
C ASN A 170 21.94 -5.44 -3.43
N ASP A 171 22.47 -4.91 -2.33
CA ASP A 171 23.89 -4.60 -2.14
C ASP A 171 24.54 -3.83 -3.31
N GLY A 172 23.79 -2.88 -3.87
CA GLY A 172 24.25 -2.05 -4.98
C GLY A 172 24.21 -2.71 -6.36
N LYS A 173 23.79 -3.99 -6.48
CA LYS A 173 23.64 -4.69 -7.77
C LYS A 173 22.20 -4.69 -8.25
N LEU A 174 22.02 -4.30 -9.53
CA LEU A 174 20.73 -4.39 -10.20
C LEU A 174 20.32 -5.88 -10.30
N GLN A 175 19.21 -6.27 -9.68
CA GLN A 175 18.71 -7.65 -9.65
C GLN A 175 17.87 -7.98 -10.89
N SER A 176 17.09 -7.02 -11.36
CA SER A 176 16.28 -7.09 -12.58
C SER A 176 16.05 -5.66 -13.06
N ASP A 177 15.96 -5.43 -14.37
CA ASP A 177 15.49 -4.16 -14.93
C ASP A 177 13.96 -4.18 -15.15
N LYS A 178 13.30 -5.32 -14.91
CA LYS A 178 11.84 -5.52 -14.98
C LYS A 178 11.25 -5.54 -13.57
N ILE A 179 10.25 -4.70 -13.35
CA ILE A 179 9.42 -4.71 -12.14
C ILE A 179 8.16 -5.53 -12.47
N ASP A 180 8.01 -6.69 -11.83
CA ASP A 180 6.86 -7.57 -12.04
C ASP A 180 5.57 -7.03 -11.39
N MET A 181 5.69 -6.09 -10.44
CA MET A 181 4.58 -5.44 -9.75
C MET A 181 4.87 -3.94 -9.52
N PRO A 182 4.78 -3.10 -10.56
CA PRO A 182 5.20 -1.69 -10.51
C PRO A 182 4.44 -0.87 -9.47
N CYS A 183 3.15 -1.13 -9.24
CA CYS A 183 2.40 -0.39 -8.22
C CYS A 183 2.79 -0.81 -6.81
N ALA A 184 2.86 -2.11 -6.55
CA ALA A 184 3.35 -2.61 -5.26
C ALA A 184 4.77 -2.11 -4.98
N CYS A 185 5.61 -2.08 -6.01
CA CYS A 185 6.95 -1.53 -5.92
C CYS A 185 6.93 -0.04 -5.54
N LYS A 186 6.12 0.78 -6.22
CA LYS A 186 5.95 2.20 -5.92
C LYS A 186 5.51 2.43 -4.46
N LYS A 187 4.46 1.76 -4.00
CA LYS A 187 3.94 1.93 -2.62
C LYS A 187 4.99 1.53 -1.57
N ASN A 188 5.64 0.38 -1.75
CA ASN A 188 6.68 -0.07 -0.82
C ASN A 188 7.93 0.82 -0.85
N THR A 189 8.20 1.50 -1.96
CA THR A 189 9.34 2.40 -2.08
C THR A 189 9.22 3.63 -1.17
N ALA A 190 8.00 4.08 -0.82
CA ALA A 190 7.80 5.14 0.17
C ALA A 190 8.45 4.80 1.53
N LEU A 191 8.42 3.53 1.93
CA LEU A 191 8.99 3.04 3.19
C LEU A 191 10.52 3.10 3.20
N LEU A 192 11.15 3.23 2.03
CA LEU A 192 12.60 3.32 1.85
C LEU A 192 13.11 4.78 1.87
N ILE A 193 12.24 5.79 1.98
CA ILE A 193 12.63 7.21 2.09
C ILE A 193 13.10 7.51 3.52
N LYS A 194 14.23 6.90 3.88
CA LYS A 194 14.92 7.00 5.17
C LYS A 194 16.43 7.11 4.94
N PRO A 195 17.21 7.73 5.84
CA PRO A 195 18.63 8.02 5.61
C PRO A 195 19.47 6.83 5.13
N ASP A 196 19.21 5.63 5.65
CA ASP A 196 19.89 4.37 5.36
C ASP A 196 19.46 3.72 4.03
N THR A 197 18.19 3.87 3.63
CA THR A 197 17.63 3.19 2.45
C THR A 197 17.33 4.11 1.26
N ILE A 198 17.52 5.43 1.39
CA ILE A 198 17.08 6.43 0.40
C ILE A 198 17.74 6.26 -0.98
N LYS A 199 18.97 5.76 -1.04
CA LYS A 199 19.64 5.43 -2.31
C LYS A 199 18.89 4.33 -3.07
N ARG A 200 18.40 3.30 -2.36
CA ARG A 200 17.57 2.23 -2.96
C ARG A 200 16.23 2.80 -3.41
N ALA A 201 15.61 3.66 -2.60
CA ALA A 201 14.35 4.31 -2.95
C ALA A 201 14.47 5.13 -4.24
N PHE A 202 15.52 5.96 -4.33
CA PHE A 202 15.84 6.73 -5.52
C PHE A 202 15.94 5.85 -6.77
N LEU A 203 16.68 4.75 -6.69
CA LEU A 203 16.86 3.84 -7.83
C LEU A 203 15.55 3.19 -8.26
N ASN A 204 14.68 2.81 -7.31
CA ASN A 204 13.36 2.26 -7.61
C ASN A 204 12.46 3.27 -8.31
N LEU A 205 12.35 4.49 -7.76
CA LEU A 205 11.54 5.57 -8.33
C LEU A 205 12.06 5.99 -9.71
N LYS A 206 13.38 6.03 -9.89
CA LYS A 206 14.00 6.33 -11.18
C LYS A 206 13.61 5.32 -12.25
N LEU A 207 13.63 4.02 -11.92
CA LEU A 207 13.20 3.00 -12.89
C LEU A 207 11.69 3.08 -13.17
N LEU A 208 10.85 3.30 -12.15
CA LEU A 208 9.41 3.51 -12.31
C LEU A 208 9.13 4.70 -13.25
N CYS A 209 9.83 5.81 -13.06
CA CYS A 209 9.72 6.96 -13.96
C CYS A 209 10.23 6.63 -15.38
N ASP A 210 11.46 6.14 -15.51
CA ASP A 210 12.11 6.00 -16.81
C ASP A 210 11.43 4.93 -17.69
N LYS A 211 11.05 3.78 -17.10
CA LYS A 211 10.53 2.61 -17.80
C LYS A 211 8.99 2.56 -17.82
N TYR A 212 8.35 2.88 -16.71
CA TYR A 212 6.89 2.79 -16.56
C TYR A 212 6.17 4.14 -16.70
N LYS A 213 6.93 5.23 -16.90
CA LYS A 213 6.42 6.59 -17.07
C LYS A 213 5.55 7.05 -15.90
N ASP A 214 5.78 6.55 -14.69
CA ASP A 214 5.04 6.96 -13.50
C ASP A 214 5.34 8.43 -13.17
N SER A 215 4.37 9.32 -13.40
CA SER A 215 4.58 10.77 -13.27
C SER A 215 4.87 11.21 -11.84
N VAL A 216 4.23 10.56 -10.86
CA VAL A 216 4.50 10.78 -9.44
C VAL A 216 5.96 10.43 -9.11
N SER A 217 6.43 9.24 -9.53
CA SER A 217 7.83 8.82 -9.32
C SER A 217 8.81 9.76 -10.01
N CYS A 218 8.50 10.26 -11.21
CA CYS A 218 9.31 11.27 -11.88
C CYS A 218 9.43 12.55 -11.02
N GLY A 219 8.33 13.03 -10.44
CA GLY A 219 8.33 14.23 -9.60
C GLY A 219 9.18 14.04 -8.34
N VAL A 220 9.06 12.88 -7.69
CA VAL A 220 9.88 12.55 -6.51
C VAL A 220 11.36 12.46 -6.89
N VAL A 221 11.71 11.81 -8.00
CA VAL A 221 13.11 11.75 -8.49
C VAL A 221 13.66 13.15 -8.76
N GLY A 222 12.84 14.04 -9.34
CA GLY A 222 13.18 15.46 -9.52
C GLY A 222 13.59 16.11 -8.20
N GLY A 223 12.76 15.96 -7.16
CA GLY A 223 13.06 16.47 -5.82
C GLY A 223 14.28 15.82 -5.16
N LEU A 224 14.52 14.53 -5.37
CA LEU A 224 15.71 13.85 -4.84
C LEU A 224 17.00 14.40 -5.47
N TYR A 225 16.99 14.70 -6.77
CA TYR A 225 18.10 15.38 -7.45
C TYR A 225 18.26 16.84 -7.00
N GLU A 226 17.18 17.58 -6.78
CA GLU A 226 17.23 18.98 -6.30
C GLU A 226 17.86 19.05 -4.91
N ASN A 227 17.47 18.13 -4.01
CA ASN A 227 17.86 18.13 -2.61
C ASN A 227 19.10 17.26 -2.28
N GLY A 228 19.63 16.53 -3.26
CA GLY A 228 20.79 15.64 -3.04
C GLY A 228 20.50 14.45 -2.11
N LYS A 229 19.27 13.93 -2.14
CA LYS A 229 18.81 12.85 -1.25
C LYS A 229 18.97 11.49 -1.90
N GLY A 230 19.93 10.68 -1.43
CA GLY A 230 20.25 9.37 -2.01
C GLY A 230 20.97 9.43 -3.37
N VAL A 231 21.22 10.64 -3.88
CA VAL A 231 21.93 10.96 -5.13
C VAL A 231 22.62 12.32 -4.96
N ARG A 232 23.65 12.64 -5.75
CA ARG A 232 24.26 13.98 -5.73
C ARG A 232 23.30 15.04 -6.26
N ILE A 233 23.39 16.26 -5.72
CA ILE A 233 22.63 17.42 -6.20
C ILE A 233 22.89 17.60 -7.71
N ASN A 234 21.81 17.70 -8.50
CA ASN A 234 21.91 17.96 -9.92
C ASN A 234 20.64 18.65 -10.44
N PHE A 235 20.66 19.98 -10.50
CA PHE A 235 19.50 20.78 -10.95
C PHE A 235 19.09 20.52 -12.40
N LYS A 236 20.04 20.15 -13.29
CA LYS A 236 19.72 19.79 -14.68
C LYS A 236 18.87 18.51 -14.73
N GLN A 237 19.23 17.50 -13.94
CA GLN A 237 18.42 16.28 -13.82
C GLN A 237 17.11 16.56 -13.07
N ALA A 238 17.13 17.34 -11.99
CA ALA A 238 15.92 17.73 -11.26
C ALA A 238 14.87 18.35 -12.19
N LYS A 239 15.28 19.35 -12.97
CA LYS A 239 14.45 20.00 -13.99
C LYS A 239 13.92 19.00 -15.01
N LYS A 240 14.77 18.11 -15.55
CA LYS A 240 14.33 17.07 -16.50
C LYS A 240 13.21 16.21 -15.91
N TYR A 241 13.41 15.68 -14.70
CA TYR A 241 12.47 14.76 -14.07
C TYR A 241 11.17 15.47 -13.63
N TYR A 242 11.25 16.72 -13.18
CA TYR A 242 10.08 17.56 -12.96
C TYR A 242 9.28 17.82 -14.24
N GLY A 243 9.96 18.06 -15.37
CA GLY A 243 9.32 18.18 -16.68
C GLY A 243 8.57 16.92 -17.06
N LEU A 244 9.21 15.75 -16.97
CA LEU A 244 8.56 14.45 -17.23
C LEU A 244 7.33 14.21 -16.34
N ALA A 245 7.41 14.62 -15.07
CA ALA A 245 6.29 14.54 -14.14
C ALA A 245 5.14 15.47 -14.56
N CYS A 246 5.46 16.68 -14.98
CA CYS A 246 4.48 17.67 -15.46
C CYS A 246 3.80 17.19 -16.75
N ASP A 247 4.57 16.68 -17.72
CA ASP A 247 4.05 16.13 -18.97
C ASP A 247 3.09 14.95 -18.69
N GLY A 248 3.38 14.18 -17.64
CA GLY A 248 2.51 13.13 -17.12
C GLY A 248 1.44 13.60 -16.14
N GLY A 249 1.09 14.90 -16.13
CA GLY A 249 -0.04 15.47 -15.38
C GLY A 249 0.14 15.59 -13.87
N TYR A 250 1.36 15.46 -13.33
CA TYR A 250 1.61 15.61 -11.90
C TYR A 250 1.94 17.07 -11.55
N GLN A 251 1.02 17.76 -10.89
CA GLN A 251 1.11 19.21 -10.60
C GLN A 251 2.38 19.61 -9.85
N LEU A 252 2.78 18.86 -8.82
CA LEU A 252 4.02 19.13 -8.08
C LEU A 252 5.26 19.01 -8.98
N GLY A 253 5.18 18.21 -10.05
CA GLY A 253 6.17 18.18 -11.12
C GLY A 253 6.23 19.49 -11.89
N CYS A 254 5.08 20.04 -12.30
CA CYS A 254 5.00 21.33 -12.98
C CYS A 254 5.52 22.48 -12.12
N ASP A 255 5.19 22.49 -10.83
CA ASP A 255 5.63 23.52 -9.89
C ASP A 255 7.15 23.48 -9.70
N GLY A 256 7.72 22.27 -9.53
CA GLY A 256 9.17 22.08 -9.48
C GLY A 256 9.88 22.49 -10.77
N TYR A 257 9.28 22.18 -11.93
CA TYR A 257 9.81 22.58 -13.23
C TYR A 257 9.86 24.10 -13.38
N LYS A 258 8.76 24.80 -13.07
CA LYS A 258 8.67 26.27 -13.10
C LYS A 258 9.65 26.93 -12.14
N ARG A 259 9.72 26.44 -10.90
CA ARG A 259 10.67 26.93 -9.90
C ARG A 259 12.12 26.88 -10.40
N LEU A 260 12.53 25.78 -11.03
CA LEU A 260 13.89 25.64 -11.60
C LEU A 260 14.09 26.37 -12.93
N MET A 261 13.02 26.89 -13.53
CA MET A 261 13.08 27.79 -14.69
C MET A 261 13.19 29.27 -14.28
N GLY A 262 12.96 29.61 -13.01
CA GLY A 262 12.98 30.99 -12.51
C GLY A 262 11.71 31.80 -12.83
N TYR A 263 10.57 31.13 -13.03
CA TYR A 263 9.25 31.77 -13.23
C TYR A 263 8.41 31.78 -11.96
#